data_AF-A0A1D8AWF6-F1
#
_entry.id   AF-A0A1D8AWF6-F1
#
_cell.length_a   1.000
_cell.length_b   1.000
_cell.length_c   1.000
_cell.angle_alpha   90.00
_cell.angle_beta   90.00
_cell.angle_gamma   90.00
#
_symmetry.space_group_name_H-M   'P 1'
#
loop_
_entity.id
_entity.type
_entity.pdbx_description
1 polymer ?
#
loop_
_entity_poly.entity_id
_entity_poly.type
_entity_poly.pdbx_seq_one_letter_code
_entity_poly.pdbx_strand_id
1 'polypeptide(L)'
;MQKTPSLLASRIFPALAAALMLFLVAGCNLTITNLTPDTVPQNPSQIYTITASFRASSQVETATIRPRIIIDGSAYAMNRSPAGIDIWEFDYQLPAGRTTASYYFICDYQTKGSAETMDLYSELQHLKIAGRYVIRPEATRAPVGSRVSILGAGFTTADLVYFDNNPTRTVFESPSSLSFFVPAVVPGRSYKLTIRGAGVGLDVGSFRVDAISFQVSPSAVVLRPGEQQAVTFTIPQPAPAGGLLIDVTTDVPESVVMPVVMVEAGRTDVTVPIQGGKPGTGSLFFRSSVGESSIAVTVTAN
;
A
#
# COMPACT_ATOMS: atom_id res chain seq x y z
N MET A 1 25.39 64.54 -56.48
CA MET A 1 25.26 63.34 -57.33
C MET A 1 24.44 62.30 -56.59
N GLN A 2 23.49 61.72 -57.32
CA GLN A 2 22.30 60.99 -56.87
C GLN A 2 22.58 59.66 -56.14
N LYS A 3 21.59 59.27 -55.34
CA LYS A 3 21.49 58.07 -54.52
C LYS A 3 20.18 57.36 -54.89
N THR A 4 20.23 56.14 -55.45
CA THR A 4 19.16 55.09 -55.43
C THR A 4 19.62 53.77 -56.09
N PRO A 5 18.93 52.60 -55.90
CA PRO A 5 19.54 51.36 -55.39
C PRO A 5 19.19 50.08 -56.22
N SER A 6 19.56 48.87 -55.77
CA SER A 6 18.83 47.60 -56.06
C SER A 6 19.41 46.42 -55.24
N LEU A 7 18.62 45.79 -54.35
CA LEU A 7 17.67 44.67 -54.55
C LEU A 7 18.32 43.29 -54.61
N LEU A 8 18.71 42.72 -53.45
CA LEU A 8 19.01 41.28 -53.31
C LEU A 8 18.58 40.67 -51.97
N ALA A 9 17.63 41.31 -51.25
CA ALA A 9 17.20 40.84 -49.92
C ALA A 9 15.81 40.18 -49.89
N SER A 10 15.14 39.96 -51.03
CA SER A 10 13.71 39.57 -51.04
C SER A 10 13.43 38.09 -51.31
N ARG A 11 14.43 37.22 -51.49
CA ARG A 11 14.22 35.81 -51.89
C ARG A 11 14.48 34.75 -50.82
N ILE A 12 15.06 35.12 -49.67
CA ILE A 12 15.44 34.14 -48.62
C ILE A 12 14.35 34.00 -47.54
N PHE A 13 13.66 35.08 -47.19
CA PHE A 13 12.55 35.06 -46.21
C PHE A 13 11.33 34.18 -46.59
N PRO A 14 10.87 34.09 -47.85
CA PRO A 14 9.72 33.25 -48.17
C PRO A 14 10.05 31.75 -48.14
N ALA A 15 11.32 31.36 -48.36
CA ALA A 15 11.74 29.96 -48.37
C ALA A 15 11.80 29.36 -46.95
N LEU A 16 12.21 30.14 -45.95
CA LEU A 16 12.27 29.70 -44.55
C LEU A 16 10.87 29.62 -43.91
N ALA A 17 9.96 30.52 -44.29
CA ALA A 17 8.56 30.49 -43.87
C ALA A 17 7.79 29.30 -44.48
N ALA A 18 8.09 28.92 -45.73
CA ALA A 18 7.52 27.73 -46.36
C ALA A 18 8.02 26.42 -45.72
N ALA A 19 9.30 26.35 -45.33
CA ALA A 19 9.86 25.19 -44.62
C ALA A 19 9.31 25.03 -43.19
N LEU A 20 9.04 26.13 -42.49
CA LEU A 20 8.44 26.12 -41.15
C LEU A 20 6.93 25.82 -41.19
N MET A 21 6.21 26.22 -42.25
CA MET A 21 4.82 25.84 -42.52
C MET A 21 4.67 24.35 -42.89
N LEU A 22 5.64 23.74 -43.58
CA LEU A 22 5.60 22.30 -43.89
C LEU A 22 5.73 21.40 -42.64
N PHE A 23 6.38 21.88 -41.57
CA PHE A 23 6.51 21.13 -40.32
C PHE A 23 5.28 21.23 -39.40
N LEU A 24 4.37 22.17 -39.65
CA LEU A 24 3.20 22.44 -38.79
C LEU A 24 1.94 21.65 -39.18
N VAL A 25 1.96 20.86 -40.27
CA VAL A 25 0.75 20.18 -40.80
C VAL A 25 0.85 18.65 -40.77
N ALA A 26 1.88 18.06 -40.17
CA ALA A 26 1.87 16.64 -39.83
C ALA A 26 0.99 16.38 -38.59
N GLY A 27 -0.30 16.67 -38.71
CA GLY A 27 -1.29 16.25 -37.73
C GLY A 27 -1.35 14.72 -37.71
N CYS A 28 -1.14 14.11 -36.54
CA CYS A 28 -1.26 12.67 -36.40
C CYS A 28 -2.72 12.27 -36.71
N ASN A 29 -2.94 11.58 -37.83
CA ASN A 29 -4.28 11.25 -38.31
C ASN A 29 -4.98 10.20 -37.46
N LEU A 30 -4.22 9.34 -36.78
CA LEU A 30 -4.69 8.30 -35.88
C LEU A 30 -3.76 8.26 -34.68
N THR A 31 -4.29 8.06 -33.48
CA THR A 31 -3.49 7.88 -32.25
C THR A 31 -3.87 6.57 -31.59
N ILE A 32 -2.85 5.79 -31.20
CA ILE A 32 -3.03 4.53 -30.46
C ILE A 32 -2.64 4.76 -29.01
N THR A 33 -3.55 4.43 -28.09
CA THR A 33 -3.31 4.51 -26.64
C THR A 33 -3.57 3.15 -26.01
N ASN A 34 -2.54 2.54 -25.40
CA ASN A 34 -2.71 1.36 -24.56
C ASN A 34 -3.55 1.73 -23.33
N LEU A 35 -4.62 0.98 -23.07
CA LEU A 35 -5.49 1.16 -21.90
C LEU A 35 -5.35 0.01 -20.90
N THR A 36 -4.56 -1.01 -21.22
CA THR A 36 -4.26 -2.12 -20.31
C THR A 36 -3.18 -1.72 -19.31
N PRO A 37 -3.41 -1.93 -17.99
CA PRO A 37 -2.37 -1.74 -16.99
C PRO A 37 -1.16 -2.64 -17.22
N ASP A 38 0.05 -2.13 -16.98
CA ASP A 38 1.30 -2.90 -17.09
C ASP A 38 1.35 -4.11 -16.16
N THR A 39 0.53 -4.12 -15.10
CA THR A 39 0.44 -5.24 -14.16
C THR A 39 -1.01 -5.55 -13.84
N VAL A 40 -1.40 -6.81 -14.00
CA VAL A 40 -2.76 -7.30 -13.71
C VAL A 40 -2.70 -8.49 -12.74
N PRO A 41 -3.73 -8.68 -11.89
CA PRO A 41 -3.80 -9.83 -11.00
C PRO A 41 -3.82 -11.16 -11.76
N GLN A 42 -3.28 -12.23 -11.15
CA GLN A 42 -3.43 -13.57 -11.70
C GLN A 42 -4.90 -13.99 -11.76
N ASN A 43 -5.34 -14.49 -12.92
CA ASN A 43 -6.70 -14.96 -13.16
C ASN A 43 -6.70 -16.49 -13.26
N PRO A 44 -7.57 -17.22 -12.55
CA PRO A 44 -7.70 -18.68 -12.69
C PRO A 44 -7.91 -19.16 -14.13
N SER A 45 -8.60 -18.40 -14.99
CA SER A 45 -8.77 -18.77 -16.40
C SER A 45 -7.52 -18.56 -17.25
N GLN A 46 -6.53 -17.81 -16.75
CA GLN A 46 -5.35 -17.34 -17.49
C GLN A 46 -5.71 -16.52 -18.75
N ILE A 47 -6.93 -15.98 -18.83
CA ILE A 47 -7.37 -15.09 -19.91
C ILE A 47 -7.28 -13.65 -19.42
N TYR A 48 -6.66 -12.79 -20.25
CA TYR A 48 -6.45 -11.38 -19.99
C TYR A 48 -6.94 -10.54 -21.16
N THR A 49 -7.86 -9.63 -20.88
CA THR A 49 -8.35 -8.68 -21.89
C THR A 49 -7.35 -7.55 -22.05
N ILE A 50 -6.80 -7.43 -23.25
CA ILE A 50 -5.92 -6.34 -23.66
C ILE A 50 -6.77 -5.31 -24.41
N THR A 51 -6.72 -4.05 -23.96
CA THR A 51 -7.60 -2.96 -24.39
C THR A 51 -6.76 -1.80 -24.89
N ALA A 52 -7.15 -1.21 -26.02
CA ALA A 52 -6.54 0.01 -26.54
C ALA A 52 -7.57 0.93 -27.20
N SER A 53 -7.27 2.23 -27.19
CA SER A 53 -8.01 3.25 -27.94
C SER A 53 -7.29 3.56 -29.25
N PHE A 54 -8.05 3.61 -30.34
CA PHE A 54 -7.61 3.95 -31.70
C PHE A 54 -8.36 5.20 -32.15
N ARG A 55 -7.90 6.37 -31.70
CA ARG A 55 -8.59 7.64 -31.90
C ARG A 55 -8.22 8.26 -33.23
N ALA A 56 -9.21 8.41 -34.10
CA ALA A 56 -9.03 8.93 -35.45
C ALA A 56 -9.38 10.43 -35.55
N SER A 57 -8.64 11.16 -36.38
CA SER A 57 -8.95 12.54 -36.77
C SER A 57 -10.12 12.57 -37.78
N SER A 58 -10.64 13.77 -38.05
CA SER A 58 -11.69 13.95 -39.05
C SER A 58 -11.28 13.59 -40.49
N GLN A 59 -9.96 13.47 -40.75
CA GLN A 59 -9.40 13.11 -42.06
C GLN A 59 -9.37 11.59 -42.31
N VAL A 60 -9.59 10.75 -41.30
CA VAL A 60 -9.58 9.29 -41.44
C VAL A 60 -10.95 8.77 -41.86
N GLU A 61 -10.98 7.78 -42.74
CA GLU A 61 -12.18 7.01 -43.07
C GLU A 61 -12.41 5.93 -42.00
N THR A 62 -13.23 6.22 -41.00
CA THR A 62 -13.34 5.40 -39.77
C THR A 62 -13.82 3.97 -40.01
N ALA A 63 -14.54 3.71 -41.10
CA ALA A 63 -14.96 2.37 -41.50
C ALA A 63 -13.78 1.46 -41.90
N THR A 64 -12.64 2.04 -42.26
CA THR A 64 -11.43 1.31 -42.70
C THR A 64 -10.49 0.95 -41.55
N ILE A 65 -10.75 1.44 -40.32
CA ILE A 65 -9.92 1.14 -39.15
C ILE A 65 -9.93 -0.37 -38.88
N ARG A 66 -8.75 -1.01 -38.95
CA ARG A 66 -8.53 -2.43 -38.67
C ARG A 66 -7.39 -2.61 -37.66
N PRO A 67 -7.71 -2.56 -36.34
CA PRO A 67 -6.72 -2.78 -35.29
C PRO A 67 -6.32 -4.24 -35.17
N ARG A 68 -5.02 -4.45 -34.98
CA ARG A 68 -4.40 -5.74 -34.72
C ARG A 68 -3.46 -5.63 -33.53
N ILE A 69 -3.38 -6.67 -32.74
CA ILE A 69 -2.37 -6.83 -31.69
C ILE A 69 -1.34 -7.86 -32.14
N ILE A 70 -0.06 -7.54 -31.95
CA ILE A 70 1.05 -8.46 -32.17
C ILE A 70 1.53 -8.92 -30.81
N ILE A 71 1.44 -10.22 -30.55
CA ILE A 71 1.89 -10.84 -29.30
C ILE A 71 2.66 -12.11 -29.66
N ASP A 72 3.87 -12.24 -29.12
CA ASP A 72 4.81 -13.32 -29.45
C ASP A 72 5.06 -13.50 -30.98
N GLY A 73 5.07 -12.39 -31.72
CA GLY A 73 5.29 -12.38 -33.18
C GLY A 73 4.08 -12.81 -34.02
N SER A 74 2.97 -13.17 -33.38
CA SER A 74 1.72 -13.52 -34.07
C SER A 74 0.74 -12.35 -34.07
N ALA A 75 0.05 -12.13 -35.19
CA ALA A 75 -0.92 -11.06 -35.36
C ALA A 75 -2.35 -11.55 -35.10
N TYR A 76 -3.09 -10.81 -34.29
CA TYR A 76 -4.49 -11.11 -33.97
C TYR A 76 -5.37 -9.89 -34.21
N ALA A 77 -6.55 -10.10 -34.79
CA ALA A 77 -7.54 -9.05 -34.93
C ALA A 77 -8.16 -8.71 -33.57
N MET A 78 -8.36 -7.42 -33.31
CA MET A 78 -9.07 -6.97 -32.11
C MET A 78 -10.56 -6.82 -32.41
N ASN A 79 -11.39 -6.91 -31.36
CA ASN A 79 -12.83 -6.70 -31.42
C ASN A 79 -13.19 -5.31 -30.91
N ARG A 80 -14.23 -4.68 -31.48
CA ARG A 80 -14.75 -3.41 -30.94
C ARG A 80 -15.38 -3.64 -29.57
N SER A 81 -15.04 -2.79 -28.61
CA SER A 81 -15.64 -2.78 -27.28
C SER A 81 -16.94 -1.96 -27.26
N PRO A 82 -17.97 -2.38 -26.52
CA PRO A 82 -19.14 -1.54 -26.29
C PRO A 82 -18.84 -0.33 -25.38
N ALA A 83 -17.68 -0.30 -24.70
CA ALA A 83 -17.31 0.78 -23.78
C ALA A 83 -16.98 2.11 -24.48
N GLY A 84 -16.72 2.09 -25.79
CA GLY A 84 -16.43 3.31 -26.56
C GLY A 84 -16.24 3.05 -28.05
N ILE A 85 -16.49 4.05 -28.88
CA ILE A 85 -16.44 3.94 -30.34
C ILE A 85 -15.02 3.73 -30.90
N ASP A 86 -14.01 4.14 -30.14
CA ASP A 86 -12.59 4.04 -30.44
C ASP A 86 -11.89 2.95 -29.61
N ILE A 87 -12.62 2.21 -28.77
CA ILE A 87 -12.05 1.20 -27.87
C ILE A 87 -12.14 -0.19 -28.52
N TRP A 88 -11.01 -0.89 -28.48
CA TRP A 88 -10.88 -2.25 -29.01
C TRP A 88 -10.24 -3.16 -27.97
N GLU A 89 -10.65 -4.42 -27.99
CA GLU A 89 -10.29 -5.44 -27.00
C GLU A 89 -9.84 -6.74 -27.68
N PHE A 90 -8.91 -7.44 -27.05
CA PHE A 90 -8.50 -8.79 -27.42
C PHE A 90 -8.26 -9.63 -26.17
N ASP A 91 -8.91 -10.79 -26.10
CA ASP A 91 -8.71 -11.74 -25.01
C ASP A 91 -7.52 -12.64 -25.32
N TYR A 92 -6.46 -12.49 -24.52
CA TYR A 92 -5.25 -13.28 -24.64
C TYR A 92 -5.21 -14.38 -23.59
N GLN A 93 -5.14 -15.64 -24.04
CA GLN A 93 -4.85 -16.79 -23.20
C GLN A 93 -3.35 -16.86 -22.93
N LEU A 94 -2.93 -16.57 -21.70
CA LEU A 94 -1.54 -16.67 -21.30
C LEU A 94 -1.11 -18.15 -21.21
N PRO A 95 0.00 -18.55 -21.85
CA PRO A 95 0.52 -19.89 -21.72
C PRO A 95 0.86 -20.27 -20.27
N ALA A 96 0.63 -21.53 -19.90
CA ALA A 96 0.87 -22.01 -18.55
C ALA A 96 2.33 -21.79 -18.09
N GLY A 97 2.50 -21.34 -16.85
CA GLY A 97 3.81 -21.06 -16.25
C GLY A 97 4.42 -19.72 -16.66
N ARG A 98 3.82 -19.00 -17.60
CA ARG A 98 4.25 -17.66 -17.99
C ARG A 98 3.62 -16.60 -17.08
N THR A 99 4.38 -15.56 -16.74
CA THR A 99 3.92 -14.45 -15.88
C THR A 99 4.05 -13.08 -16.54
N THR A 100 4.44 -13.05 -17.82
CA THR A 100 4.60 -11.82 -18.58
C THR A 100 4.20 -12.03 -20.03
N ALA A 101 3.76 -10.98 -20.72
CA ALA A 101 3.59 -10.97 -22.16
C ALA A 101 4.10 -9.64 -22.73
N SER A 102 4.63 -9.67 -23.95
CA SER A 102 5.07 -8.45 -24.65
C SER A 102 4.27 -8.31 -25.93
N TYR A 103 3.76 -7.11 -26.18
CA TYR A 103 2.87 -6.86 -27.31
C TYR A 103 2.98 -5.43 -27.81
N TYR A 104 2.56 -5.19 -29.05
CA TYR A 104 2.33 -3.86 -29.59
C TYR A 104 1.13 -3.92 -30.54
N PHE A 105 0.58 -2.75 -30.86
CA PHE A 105 -0.56 -2.62 -31.74
C PHE A 105 -0.13 -2.14 -33.12
N ILE A 106 -0.84 -2.62 -34.13
CA ILE A 106 -0.79 -2.11 -35.50
C ILE A 106 -2.22 -1.73 -35.87
N CYS A 107 -2.39 -0.61 -36.57
CA CYS A 107 -3.68 -0.25 -37.15
C CYS A 107 -3.52 0.12 -38.61
N ASP A 108 -4.25 -0.59 -39.45
CA ASP A 108 -4.37 -0.29 -40.87
C ASP A 108 -5.57 0.65 -41.06
N TYR A 109 -5.42 1.74 -41.81
CA TYR A 109 -6.48 2.73 -42.07
C TYR A 109 -6.28 3.49 -43.38
N GLN A 110 -7.35 4.13 -43.89
CA GLN A 110 -7.30 5.02 -45.05
C GLN A 110 -7.72 6.45 -44.66
N THR A 111 -7.23 7.44 -45.39
CA THR A 111 -7.67 8.83 -45.27
C THR A 111 -8.74 9.17 -46.30
N LYS A 112 -9.63 10.10 -45.97
CA LYS A 112 -10.71 10.53 -46.86
C LYS A 112 -10.14 11.07 -48.17
N GLY A 113 -10.60 10.53 -49.29
CA GLY A 113 -10.12 10.89 -50.61
C GLY A 113 -8.85 10.18 -51.07
N SER A 114 -8.31 9.25 -50.27
CA SER A 114 -7.22 8.35 -50.66
C SER A 114 -7.66 6.90 -50.53
N ALA A 115 -7.26 6.06 -51.49
CA ALA A 115 -7.41 4.60 -51.40
C ALA A 115 -6.14 3.92 -50.85
N GLU A 116 -5.08 4.70 -50.59
CA GLU A 116 -3.84 4.21 -50.01
C GLU A 116 -4.08 3.81 -48.54
N THR A 117 -3.64 2.59 -48.19
CA THR A 117 -3.72 2.09 -46.82
C THR A 117 -2.44 2.45 -46.09
N MET A 118 -2.60 3.07 -44.92
CA MET A 118 -1.52 3.46 -44.03
C MET A 118 -1.50 2.54 -42.82
N ASP A 119 -0.29 2.28 -42.30
CA ASP A 119 -0.09 1.51 -41.08
C ASP A 119 0.44 2.44 -39.98
N LEU A 120 -0.16 2.37 -38.79
CA LEU A 120 0.36 3.02 -37.59
C LEU A 120 0.69 1.97 -36.53
N TYR A 121 1.86 2.14 -35.90
CA TYR A 121 2.40 1.24 -34.89
C TYR A 121 2.39 1.93 -33.53
N SER A 122 2.07 1.19 -32.47
CA SER A 122 2.32 1.64 -31.11
C SER A 122 3.74 1.30 -30.67
N GLU A 123 4.16 1.86 -29.53
CA GLU A 123 5.33 1.36 -28.80
C GLU A 123 5.09 -0.05 -28.25
N LEU A 124 6.18 -0.78 -28.00
CA LEU A 124 6.17 -2.07 -27.33
C LEU A 124 5.73 -1.92 -25.87
N GLN A 125 4.78 -2.75 -25.46
CA GLN A 125 4.20 -2.81 -24.12
C GLN A 125 4.56 -4.13 -23.44
N HIS A 126 4.53 -4.13 -22.10
CA HIS A 126 4.77 -5.32 -21.29
C HIS A 126 3.64 -5.51 -20.28
N LEU A 127 2.92 -6.62 -20.41
CA LEU A 127 1.97 -7.08 -19.40
C LEU A 127 2.70 -7.97 -18.38
N LYS A 128 2.54 -7.67 -17.09
CA LYS A 128 2.99 -8.53 -15.98
C LYS A 128 1.80 -9.09 -15.23
N ILE A 129 1.86 -10.37 -14.89
CA ILE A 129 0.86 -11.03 -14.07
C ILE A 129 1.35 -11.06 -12.63
N ALA A 130 0.67 -10.30 -11.77
CA ALA A 130 0.91 -10.34 -10.33
C ALA A 130 0.25 -11.59 -9.73
N GLY A 131 1.03 -12.64 -9.52
CA GLY A 131 0.62 -13.82 -8.74
C GLY A 131 0.49 -13.54 -7.24
N ARG A 132 0.93 -12.36 -6.78
CA ARG A 132 0.93 -11.98 -5.38
C ARG A 132 0.59 -10.50 -5.21
N TYR A 133 -0.42 -10.19 -4.41
CA TYR A 133 -0.89 -8.83 -4.16
C TYR A 133 -1.75 -8.76 -2.88
N VAL A 134 -1.92 -7.56 -2.36
CA VAL A 134 -2.85 -7.26 -1.26
C VAL A 134 -4.06 -6.55 -1.84
N ILE A 135 -5.26 -6.98 -1.47
CA ILE A 135 -6.50 -6.27 -1.78
C ILE A 135 -6.75 -5.23 -0.69
N ARG A 136 -6.86 -5.67 0.57
CA ARG A 136 -7.01 -4.81 1.75
C ARG A 136 -6.92 -5.62 3.05
N PRO A 137 -6.58 -4.97 4.18
CA PRO A 137 -6.90 -5.51 5.49
C PRO A 137 -8.41 -5.40 5.78
N GLU A 138 -8.94 -6.25 6.67
CA GLU A 138 -10.34 -6.19 7.11
C GLU A 138 -10.63 -4.96 7.98
N ALA A 139 -9.60 -4.41 8.63
CA ALA A 139 -9.63 -3.18 9.40
C ALA A 139 -8.35 -2.37 9.15
N THR A 140 -8.43 -1.04 9.29
CA THR A 140 -7.28 -0.12 9.20
C THR A 140 -6.88 0.45 10.56
N ARG A 141 -7.57 0.03 11.62
CA ARG A 141 -7.25 0.37 13.00
C ARG A 141 -7.78 -0.69 13.95
N ALA A 142 -7.05 -0.91 15.04
CA ALA A 142 -7.48 -1.75 16.15
C ALA A 142 -6.56 -1.53 17.35
N PRO A 143 -6.99 -1.90 18.56
CA PRO A 143 -6.10 -1.92 19.72
C PRO A 143 -5.11 -3.08 19.70
N VAL A 144 -4.05 -2.97 20.52
CA VAL A 144 -3.05 -4.02 20.75
C VAL A 144 -3.71 -5.36 21.10
N GLY A 145 -3.20 -6.46 20.54
CA GLY A 145 -3.69 -7.82 20.80
C GLY A 145 -4.86 -8.25 19.91
N SER A 146 -5.55 -7.33 19.23
CA SER A 146 -6.62 -7.67 18.30
C SER A 146 -6.10 -8.52 17.14
N ARG A 147 -6.87 -9.52 16.70
CA ARG A 147 -6.59 -10.27 15.47
C ARG A 147 -7.22 -9.55 14.29
N VAL A 148 -6.45 -9.34 13.22
CA VAL A 148 -6.88 -8.66 11.99
C VAL A 148 -6.47 -9.47 10.77
N SER A 149 -7.39 -9.69 9.84
CA SER A 149 -7.15 -10.39 8.56
C SER A 149 -6.73 -9.44 7.43
N ILE A 150 -5.95 -9.96 6.50
CA ILE A 150 -5.54 -9.34 5.23
C ILE A 150 -6.00 -10.25 4.09
N LEU A 151 -6.73 -9.66 3.15
CA LEU A 151 -7.18 -10.32 1.93
C LEU A 151 -6.24 -9.97 0.77
N GLY A 152 -5.94 -10.97 -0.05
CA GLY A 152 -5.00 -10.83 -1.16
C GLY A 152 -4.88 -12.11 -1.95
N ALA A 153 -3.72 -12.29 -2.57
CA ALA A 153 -3.32 -13.53 -3.23
C ALA A 153 -1.81 -13.72 -3.13
N GLY A 154 -1.37 -14.96 -3.33
CA GLY A 154 0.05 -15.33 -3.35
C GLY A 154 0.72 -15.32 -1.98
N PHE A 155 -0.07 -15.41 -0.89
CA PHE A 155 0.47 -15.57 0.45
C PHE A 155 1.01 -16.99 0.65
N THR A 156 1.97 -17.13 1.57
CA THR A 156 2.64 -18.38 1.92
C THR A 156 2.82 -18.48 3.43
N THR A 157 3.13 -19.68 3.92
CA THR A 157 3.42 -19.91 5.35
C THR A 157 4.67 -19.19 5.85
N ALA A 158 5.55 -18.73 4.97
CA ALA A 158 6.75 -17.97 5.31
C ALA A 158 6.49 -16.46 5.48
N ASP A 159 5.26 -15.99 5.23
CA ASP A 159 4.94 -14.57 5.29
C ASP A 159 4.70 -14.08 6.71
N LEU A 160 5.32 -12.93 7.02
CA LEU A 160 5.12 -12.19 8.25
C LEU A 160 4.66 -10.77 7.94
N VAL A 161 3.70 -10.29 8.74
CA VAL A 161 3.25 -8.90 8.76
C VAL A 161 4.18 -8.08 9.65
N TYR A 162 4.54 -6.89 9.19
CA TYR A 162 5.38 -5.94 9.89
C TYR A 162 4.64 -4.63 10.10
N PHE A 163 4.77 -4.08 11.31
CA PHE A 163 4.42 -2.70 11.65
C PHE A 163 5.70 -1.87 11.58
N ASP A 164 5.85 -1.08 10.53
CA ASP A 164 7.11 -0.47 10.09
C ASP A 164 8.19 -1.55 9.84
N ASN A 165 9.07 -1.75 10.82
CA ASN A 165 10.11 -2.79 10.83
C ASN A 165 9.93 -3.81 11.96
N ASN A 166 8.88 -3.70 12.78
CA ASN A 166 8.60 -4.62 13.86
C ASN A 166 7.69 -5.76 13.36
N PRO A 167 8.17 -7.03 13.25
CA PRO A 167 7.32 -8.14 12.88
C PRO A 167 6.27 -8.39 13.95
N THR A 168 5.11 -8.89 13.55
CA THR A 168 4.10 -9.38 14.47
C THR A 168 3.73 -10.83 14.19
N ARG A 169 3.13 -11.47 15.19
CA ARG A 169 2.58 -12.81 15.06
C ARG A 169 1.58 -12.82 13.90
N THR A 170 1.92 -13.58 12.88
CA THR A 170 1.15 -13.74 11.65
C THR A 170 0.70 -15.19 11.56
N VAL A 171 -0.52 -15.40 11.09
CA VAL A 171 -1.16 -16.69 10.86
C VAL A 171 -1.46 -16.80 9.39
N PHE A 172 -0.94 -17.84 8.76
CA PHE A 172 -1.30 -18.18 7.38
C PHE A 172 -2.62 -18.95 7.39
N GLU A 173 -3.66 -18.39 6.79
CA GLU A 173 -4.96 -19.05 6.65
C GLU A 173 -5.05 -19.80 5.32
N SER A 174 -4.64 -19.15 4.23
CA SER A 174 -4.67 -19.68 2.86
C SER A 174 -3.82 -18.82 1.92
N PRO A 175 -3.58 -19.25 0.67
CA PRO A 175 -2.91 -18.42 -0.33
C PRO A 175 -3.58 -17.06 -0.60
N SER A 176 -4.85 -16.87 -0.19
CA SER A 176 -5.62 -15.63 -0.35
C SER A 176 -5.91 -14.89 0.96
N SER A 177 -5.48 -15.42 2.12
CA SER A 177 -5.71 -14.77 3.40
C SER A 177 -4.58 -15.02 4.40
N LEU A 178 -4.14 -13.93 5.04
CA LEU A 178 -3.32 -13.94 6.25
C LEU A 178 -4.11 -13.28 7.38
N SER A 179 -3.83 -13.65 8.63
CA SER A 179 -4.21 -12.83 9.78
C SER A 179 -2.98 -12.45 10.59
N PHE A 180 -3.06 -11.37 11.36
CA PHE A 180 -2.02 -10.98 12.29
C PHE A 180 -2.63 -10.52 13.62
N PHE A 181 -1.82 -10.51 14.67
CA PHE A 181 -2.19 -9.89 15.95
C PHE A 181 -1.56 -8.50 16.02
N VAL A 182 -2.29 -7.48 16.45
CA VAL A 182 -1.72 -6.14 16.62
C VAL A 182 -0.63 -6.19 17.71
N PRO A 183 0.64 -5.84 17.40
CA PRO A 183 1.74 -5.97 18.35
C PRO A 183 1.67 -4.92 19.47
N ALA A 184 2.40 -5.15 20.56
CA ALA A 184 2.58 -4.18 21.65
C ALA A 184 3.51 -3.04 21.20
N VAL A 185 2.96 -2.06 20.49
CA VAL A 185 3.67 -0.86 20.01
C VAL A 185 3.00 0.39 20.57
N VAL A 186 3.66 1.54 20.47
CA VAL A 186 3.15 2.82 20.99
C VAL A 186 1.74 3.11 20.42
N PRO A 187 0.71 3.25 21.27
CA PRO A 187 -0.65 3.46 20.81
C PRO A 187 -0.86 4.92 20.35
N GLY A 188 -1.99 5.17 19.69
CA GLY A 188 -2.39 6.51 19.25
C GLY A 188 -1.72 6.98 17.96
N ARG A 189 -0.87 6.16 17.33
CA ARG A 189 -0.18 6.47 16.06
C ARG A 189 -0.48 5.47 14.95
N SER A 190 -0.18 5.85 13.72
CA SER A 190 -0.26 5.00 12.54
C SER A 190 1.09 4.40 12.17
N TYR A 191 1.08 3.17 11.68
CA TYR A 191 2.24 2.38 11.28
C TYR A 191 2.08 1.95 9.83
N LYS A 192 3.19 1.84 9.10
CA LYS A 192 3.18 1.23 7.76
C LYS A 192 3.10 -0.29 7.89
N LEU A 193 2.12 -0.92 7.26
CA LEU A 193 2.03 -2.37 7.18
C LEU A 193 2.71 -2.88 5.92
N THR A 194 3.64 -3.83 6.11
CA THR A 194 4.24 -4.57 5.00
C THR A 194 4.19 -6.06 5.27
N ILE A 195 4.11 -6.86 4.22
CA ILE A 195 4.26 -8.32 4.29
C ILE A 195 5.60 -8.66 3.68
N ARG A 196 6.43 -9.40 4.41
CA ARG A 196 7.74 -9.87 3.96
C ARG A 196 7.84 -11.38 4.18
N GLY A 197 8.51 -12.07 3.27
CA GLY A 197 8.62 -13.54 3.25
C GLY A 197 9.52 -13.99 2.11
N ALA A 198 9.27 -15.17 1.55
CA ALA A 198 10.06 -15.72 0.45
C ALA A 198 9.81 -15.02 -0.91
N GLY A 199 8.65 -14.38 -1.07
CA GLY A 199 8.27 -13.66 -2.28
C GLY A 199 8.63 -12.17 -2.26
N VAL A 200 8.16 -11.44 -3.28
CA VAL A 200 8.23 -9.97 -3.31
C VAL A 200 7.46 -9.40 -2.11
N GLY A 201 8.08 -8.44 -1.42
CA GLY A 201 7.46 -7.72 -0.31
C GLY A 201 6.24 -6.94 -0.77
N LEU A 202 5.16 -6.98 0.03
CA LEU A 202 3.91 -6.31 -0.30
C LEU A 202 3.69 -5.12 0.63
N ASP A 203 3.25 -4.01 0.04
CA ASP A 203 2.71 -2.88 0.79
C ASP A 203 1.22 -3.13 1.06
N VAL A 204 0.83 -3.06 2.33
CA VAL A 204 -0.57 -3.23 2.76
C VAL A 204 -1.23 -1.85 2.97
N GLY A 205 -0.43 -0.82 3.25
CA GLY A 205 -0.89 0.52 3.58
C GLY A 205 -0.60 0.92 5.03
N SER A 206 -1.44 1.77 5.60
CA SER A 206 -1.27 2.34 6.96
C SER A 206 -2.28 1.74 7.93
N PHE A 207 -1.87 1.46 9.16
CA PHE A 207 -2.71 0.92 10.22
C PHE A 207 -2.53 1.70 11.51
N ARG A 208 -3.63 2.15 12.12
CA ARG A 208 -3.61 2.88 13.39
C ARG A 208 -3.76 1.94 14.57
N VAL A 209 -2.83 2.01 15.52
CA VAL A 209 -2.96 1.29 16.79
C VAL A 209 -3.69 2.18 17.79
N ASP A 210 -4.84 1.72 18.26
CA ASP A 210 -5.67 2.48 19.18
C ASP A 210 -5.18 2.34 20.62
N ALA A 211 -5.24 3.44 21.38
CA ALA A 211 -5.02 3.40 22.82
C ALA A 211 -6.26 2.81 23.52
N ILE A 212 -6.03 1.97 24.52
CA ILE A 212 -7.07 1.58 25.46
C ILE A 212 -6.59 1.85 26.88
N SER A 213 -7.42 2.45 27.72
CA SER A 213 -7.05 2.68 29.11
C SER A 213 -6.81 1.35 29.84
N PHE A 214 -5.73 1.29 30.59
CA PHE A 214 -5.52 0.27 31.60
C PHE A 214 -5.95 0.82 32.96
N GLN A 215 -6.33 -0.08 33.86
CA GLN A 215 -6.81 0.25 35.19
C GLN A 215 -5.83 -0.24 36.25
N VAL A 216 -5.72 0.50 37.35
CA VAL A 216 -4.89 0.16 38.50
C VAL A 216 -5.74 0.25 39.76
N SER A 217 -5.67 -0.78 40.60
CA SER A 217 -6.39 -0.85 41.87
C SER A 217 -5.49 -1.36 42.99
N PRO A 218 -5.48 -0.72 44.17
CA PRO A 218 -6.22 0.49 44.53
C PRO A 218 -5.64 1.75 43.86
N SER A 219 -6.45 2.84 43.79
CA SER A 219 -6.03 4.12 43.19
C SER A 219 -5.11 4.96 44.08
N ALA A 220 -4.93 4.54 45.34
CA ALA A 220 -4.00 5.13 46.28
C ALA A 220 -3.54 4.07 47.29
N VAL A 221 -2.33 4.24 47.83
CA VAL A 221 -1.71 3.29 48.74
C VAL A 221 -1.09 4.07 49.90
N VAL A 222 -1.34 3.59 51.12
CA VAL A 222 -0.73 4.14 52.34
C VAL A 222 0.01 3.00 53.03
N LEU A 223 1.32 3.17 53.24
CA LEU A 223 2.22 2.14 53.76
C LEU A 223 3.02 2.64 54.96
N ARG A 224 3.46 1.72 55.80
CA ARG A 224 4.58 1.91 56.73
C ARG A 224 5.89 1.40 56.12
N PRO A 225 7.07 1.81 56.64
CA PRO A 225 8.34 1.25 56.23
C PRO A 225 8.35 -0.27 56.41
N GLY A 226 8.63 -1.00 55.33
CA GLY A 226 8.61 -2.46 55.28
C GLY A 226 7.23 -3.10 55.04
N GLU A 227 6.14 -2.33 55.10
CA GLU A 227 4.79 -2.83 54.79
C GLU A 227 4.66 -3.09 53.30
N GLN A 228 3.95 -4.17 52.95
CA GLN A 228 3.64 -4.52 51.56
C GLN A 228 2.14 -4.42 51.31
N GLN A 229 1.77 -3.87 50.16
CA GLN A 229 0.40 -3.85 49.69
C GLN A 229 0.33 -4.35 48.25
N ALA A 230 -0.70 -5.12 47.94
CA ALA A 230 -0.93 -5.60 46.58
C ALA A 230 -1.57 -4.50 45.71
N VAL A 231 -0.99 -4.28 44.53
CA VAL A 231 -1.55 -3.45 43.46
C VAL A 231 -1.84 -4.35 42.26
N THR A 232 -3.07 -4.25 41.74
CA THR A 232 -3.54 -5.02 40.60
C THR A 232 -3.67 -4.12 39.39
N PHE A 233 -3.08 -4.55 38.28
CA PHE A 233 -3.18 -3.92 36.97
C PHE A 233 -4.14 -4.73 36.11
N THR A 234 -5.10 -4.07 35.49
CA THR A 234 -6.11 -4.71 34.64
C THR A 234 -6.12 -4.07 33.26
N ILE A 235 -6.12 -4.91 32.23
CA ILE A 235 -6.26 -4.52 30.82
C ILE A 235 -7.56 -5.10 30.24
N PRO A 236 -8.21 -4.39 29.31
CA PRO A 236 -9.52 -4.79 28.78
C PRO A 236 -9.47 -5.94 27.76
N GLN A 237 -8.29 -6.30 27.27
CA GLN A 237 -8.07 -7.43 26.37
C GLN A 237 -6.89 -8.28 26.83
N PRO A 238 -6.89 -9.59 26.58
CA PRO A 238 -5.77 -10.46 26.93
C PRO A 238 -4.44 -9.95 26.36
N ALA A 239 -3.37 -9.98 27.16
CA ALA A 239 -2.05 -9.53 26.76
C ALA A 239 -1.53 -10.34 25.55
N PRO A 240 -0.80 -9.69 24.62
CA PRO A 240 -0.31 -10.35 23.42
C PRO A 240 0.71 -11.45 23.73
N ALA A 241 1.06 -12.24 22.70
CA ALA A 241 2.16 -13.20 22.80
C ALA A 241 3.47 -12.45 23.15
N GLY A 242 4.18 -12.93 24.17
CA GLY A 242 5.32 -12.22 24.76
C GLY A 242 4.99 -11.37 25.99
N GLY A 243 3.70 -11.29 26.36
CA GLY A 243 3.23 -10.52 27.51
C GLY A 243 3.14 -9.02 27.23
N LEU A 244 2.75 -8.26 28.26
CA LEU A 244 2.70 -6.81 28.25
C LEU A 244 3.52 -6.27 29.42
N LEU A 245 4.64 -5.62 29.11
CA LEU A 245 5.43 -4.89 30.09
C LEU A 245 4.73 -3.58 30.45
N ILE A 246 4.70 -3.29 31.75
CA ILE A 246 4.25 -2.02 32.30
C ILE A 246 5.50 -1.32 32.84
N ASP A 247 5.89 -0.24 32.18
CA ASP A 247 6.94 0.65 32.64
C ASP A 247 6.41 1.44 33.84
N VAL A 248 7.18 1.45 34.92
CA VAL A 248 6.77 2.11 36.16
C VAL A 248 7.87 3.02 36.64
N THR A 249 7.46 4.25 36.92
CA THR A 249 8.34 5.31 37.40
C THR A 249 7.72 5.97 38.63
N THR A 250 8.55 6.65 39.42
CA THR A 250 8.11 7.33 40.64
C THR A 250 8.87 8.62 40.85
N ASP A 251 8.24 9.60 41.49
CA ASP A 251 8.86 10.82 41.98
C ASP A 251 9.39 10.69 43.42
N VAL A 252 9.15 9.56 44.09
CA VAL A 252 9.61 9.26 45.46
C VAL A 252 10.42 7.94 45.52
N PRO A 253 11.56 7.84 44.82
CA PRO A 253 12.30 6.59 44.67
C PRO A 253 12.85 6.00 45.98
N GLU A 254 13.04 6.82 47.02
CA GLU A 254 13.46 6.32 48.34
C GLU A 254 12.30 5.75 49.18
N SER A 255 11.06 6.05 48.78
CA SER A 255 9.85 5.68 49.53
C SER A 255 9.18 4.43 49.01
N VAL A 256 9.46 3.98 47.78
CA VAL A 256 8.75 2.83 47.19
C VAL A 256 9.73 1.84 46.59
N VAL A 257 9.56 0.58 46.95
CA VAL A 257 10.24 -0.55 46.32
C VAL A 257 9.19 -1.39 45.59
N MET A 258 9.40 -1.63 44.30
CA MET A 258 8.45 -2.37 43.47
C MET A 258 9.19 -3.23 42.43
N PRO A 259 8.72 -4.46 42.16
CA PRO A 259 9.28 -5.32 41.12
C PRO A 259 8.90 -4.87 39.70
N VAL A 260 9.52 -5.51 38.70
CA VAL A 260 9.10 -5.39 37.30
C VAL A 260 7.67 -5.91 37.15
N VAL A 261 6.84 -5.17 36.41
CA VAL A 261 5.43 -5.50 36.21
C VAL A 261 5.22 -6.00 34.78
N MET A 262 4.73 -7.24 34.64
CA MET A 262 4.44 -7.87 33.36
C MET A 262 3.11 -8.63 33.42
N VAL A 263 2.19 -8.31 32.52
CA VAL A 263 0.98 -9.12 32.31
C VAL A 263 1.36 -10.26 31.37
N GLU A 264 1.27 -11.50 31.87
CA GLU A 264 1.62 -12.68 31.09
C GLU A 264 0.72 -12.85 29.86
N ALA A 265 1.27 -13.47 28.81
CA ALA A 265 0.53 -13.69 27.56
C ALA A 265 -0.83 -14.38 27.81
N GLY A 266 -1.91 -13.83 27.25
CA GLY A 266 -3.27 -14.34 27.42
C GLY A 266 -3.95 -13.97 28.74
N ARG A 267 -3.26 -13.31 29.67
CA ARG A 267 -3.86 -12.76 30.91
C ARG A 267 -4.38 -11.34 30.69
N THR A 268 -5.38 -10.95 31.47
CA THR A 268 -5.92 -9.59 31.50
C THR A 268 -5.49 -8.82 32.73
N ASP A 269 -4.73 -9.44 33.62
CA ASP A 269 -4.38 -8.88 34.92
C ASP A 269 -3.02 -9.38 35.44
N VAL A 270 -2.40 -8.56 36.30
CA VAL A 270 -1.28 -8.95 37.15
C VAL A 270 -1.38 -8.23 38.49
N THR A 271 -1.10 -8.95 39.57
CA THR A 271 -1.03 -8.38 40.92
C THR A 271 0.42 -8.43 41.41
N VAL A 272 0.94 -7.27 41.82
CA VAL A 272 2.31 -7.13 42.32
C VAL A 272 2.31 -6.49 43.71
N PRO A 273 3.21 -6.93 44.61
CA PRO A 273 3.41 -6.25 45.88
C PRO A 273 4.24 -4.98 45.67
N ILE A 274 3.79 -3.87 46.24
CA ILE A 274 4.59 -2.67 46.46
C ILE A 274 4.99 -2.62 47.93
N GLN A 275 6.22 -2.21 48.22
CA GLN A 275 6.75 -2.13 49.59
C GLN A 275 7.13 -0.69 49.96
N GLY A 276 6.78 -0.29 51.18
CA GLY A 276 7.14 1.00 51.76
C GLY A 276 8.63 1.06 52.12
N GLY A 277 9.31 2.11 51.67
CA GLY A 277 10.69 2.46 51.99
C GLY A 277 10.75 3.53 53.08
N LYS A 278 11.45 4.64 52.82
CA LYS A 278 11.48 5.80 53.72
C LYS A 278 10.16 6.59 53.70
N PRO A 279 9.79 7.25 54.80
CA PRO A 279 8.62 8.14 54.81
C PRO A 279 8.67 9.19 53.69
N GLY A 280 7.54 9.41 53.03
CA GLY A 280 7.43 10.34 51.90
C GLY A 280 6.08 10.22 51.21
N THR A 281 5.72 11.24 50.43
CA THR A 281 4.45 11.30 49.69
C THR A 281 4.73 11.65 48.25
N GLY A 282 4.16 10.89 47.32
CA GLY A 282 4.36 11.06 45.88
C GLY A 282 3.40 10.23 45.07
N SER A 283 3.82 9.88 43.86
CA SER A 283 3.04 9.11 42.89
C SER A 283 3.86 8.00 42.23
N LEU A 284 3.14 6.94 41.83
CA LEU A 284 3.62 5.98 40.85
C LEU A 284 2.97 6.30 39.50
N PHE A 285 3.79 6.36 38.46
CA PHE A 285 3.35 6.57 37.08
C PHE A 285 3.59 5.29 36.28
N PHE A 286 2.56 4.84 35.59
CA PHE A 286 2.54 3.58 34.85
C PHE A 286 2.36 3.88 33.37
N ARG A 287 3.14 3.24 32.52
CA ARG A 287 3.06 3.36 31.06
C ARG A 287 3.13 1.98 30.41
N SER A 288 2.38 1.77 29.34
CA SER A 288 2.42 0.53 28.57
C SER A 288 2.08 0.80 27.11
N SER A 289 2.16 -0.23 26.26
CA SER A 289 1.70 -0.12 24.88
C SER A 289 0.18 0.07 24.76
N VAL A 290 -0.59 -0.07 25.85
CA VAL A 290 -2.05 0.12 25.82
C VAL A 290 -2.46 1.51 26.31
N GLY A 291 -1.77 2.12 27.27
CA GLY A 291 -2.09 3.47 27.78
C GLY A 291 -1.12 4.00 28.84
N GLU A 292 -1.61 4.95 29.67
CA GLU A 292 -0.93 5.50 30.88
C GLU A 292 -1.90 5.60 32.08
N SER A 293 -1.38 5.56 33.31
CA SER A 293 -2.14 5.73 34.58
C SER A 293 -1.20 6.14 35.71
N SER A 294 -1.77 6.53 36.86
CA SER A 294 -1.00 6.81 38.08
C SER A 294 -1.81 6.52 39.34
N ILE A 295 -1.12 6.27 40.45
CA ILE A 295 -1.71 6.19 41.78
C ILE A 295 -0.90 7.01 42.77
N ALA A 296 -1.58 7.54 43.79
CA ALA A 296 -0.92 8.24 44.89
C ALA A 296 -0.30 7.24 45.86
N VAL A 297 0.89 7.54 46.38
CA VAL A 297 1.57 6.73 47.40
C VAL A 297 2.03 7.60 48.55
N THR A 298 1.70 7.15 49.77
CA THR A 298 2.15 7.77 51.02
C THR A 298 2.81 6.72 51.89
N VAL A 299 4.04 6.95 52.31
CA VAL A 299 4.72 6.17 53.35
C VAL A 299 4.77 6.99 54.63
N THR A 300 4.10 6.54 55.68
CA THR A 300 4.07 7.26 56.96
C THR A 300 5.27 6.91 57.82
N ALA A 301 5.72 7.84 58.66
CA ALA A 301 6.63 7.47 59.75
C ALA A 301 5.90 6.52 60.73
N ASN A 302 6.66 5.61 61.34
CA ASN A 302 6.16 4.78 62.44
C ASN A 302 5.90 5.61 63.69
#